data_AF-A0A6N8NJ26-F1
#
_entry.id   AF-A0A6N8NJ26-F1
#
_cell.length_a   1.000
_cell.length_b   1.000
_cell.length_c   1.000
_cell.angle_alpha   90.00
_cell.angle_beta   90.00
_cell.angle_gamma   90.00
#
_symmetry.space_group_name_H-M   'P 1'
#
loop_
_entity.id
_entity.type
_entity.pdbx_description
1 polymer ?
#
loop_
_entity_poly.entity_id
_entity_poly.type
_entity_poly.pdbx_seq_one_letter_code
_entity_poly.pdbx_strand_id
1 'polypeptide(L)' 'RILEQVQLALDNAQEKPDVIYLTGGSARSPLIKKALAEQLPGIPIAGGDDFGSVTAGLARWAEVVFR' A
#
# COMPACT_ATOMS: atom_id res chain seq x y z
N ARG A 1 -1.30 12.34 10.41
CA ARG A 1 -0.02 11.85 9.82
C ARG A 1 -0.20 10.89 8.65
N ILE A 2 -0.64 9.63 8.80
CA ILE A 2 -0.75 8.74 7.62
C ILE A 2 -1.79 9.23 6.60
N LEU A 3 -2.96 9.70 7.07
CA LEU A 3 -4.01 10.24 6.19
C LEU A 3 -3.58 11.53 5.49
N GLU A 4 -2.72 12.33 6.12
CA GLU A 4 -2.12 13.52 5.49
C GLU A 4 -1.19 13.10 4.35
N GLN A 5 -0.38 12.05 4.53
CA GLN A 5 0.49 11.51 3.49
C GLN A 5 -0.32 10.93 2.33
N VAL A 6 -1.42 10.25 2.63
CA VAL A 6 -2.36 9.76 1.62
C VAL A 6 -2.96 10.92 0.83
N GLN A 7 -3.41 11.98 1.52
CA GLN A 7 -3.97 13.15 0.84
C GLN A 7 -2.94 13.82 -0.07
N LEU A 8 -1.72 14.03 0.42
CA LEU A 8 -0.62 14.59 -0.38
C LEU A 8 -0.32 13.75 -1.63
N ALA A 9 -0.36 12.42 -1.52
CA ALA A 9 -0.14 11.54 -2.66
C ALA A 9 -1.26 11.65 -3.70
N LEU A 10 -2.52 11.73 -3.26
CA LEU A 10 -3.68 11.90 -4.14
C LEU A 10 -3.65 13.24 -4.87
N ASP A 11 -3.34 14.32 -4.14
CA ASP A 11 -3.25 15.68 -4.70
C ASP A 11 -2.14 15.77 -5.76
N ASN A 12 -1.00 15.09 -5.52
CA ASN A 12 0.12 15.04 -6.46
C ASN A 12 -0.15 14.17 -7.69
N ALA A 13 -0.87 13.05 -7.53
CA ALA A 13 -1.14 12.12 -8.62
C ALA A 13 -2.23 12.63 -9.58
N GLN A 14 -3.15 13.46 -9.08
CA GLN A 14 -4.35 13.91 -9.82
C GLN A 14 -5.24 12.78 -10.33
N GLU A 15 -5.14 11.59 -9.74
CA GLU A 15 -5.88 10.39 -10.12
C GLU A 15 -6.26 9.57 -8.88
N LYS A 16 -7.33 8.78 -9.00
CA LYS A 16 -7.79 7.88 -7.94
C LYS A 16 -7.20 6.48 -8.14
N PRO A 17 -6.65 5.84 -7.09
CA PRO A 17 -6.15 4.49 -7.21
C PRO A 17 -7.30 3.48 -7.33
N ASP A 18 -7.10 2.45 -8.14
CA ASP A 18 -8.03 1.31 -8.23
C ASP A 18 -7.88 0.32 -7.07
N VAL A 19 -6.73 0.30 -6.40
CA VAL A 19 -6.42 -0.61 -5.30
C VAL A 19 -5.36 -0.02 -4.39
N ILE A 20 -5.46 -0.29 -3.08
CA ILE A 20 -4.46 0.07 -2.07
C ILE A 20 -3.76 -1.20 -1.61
N TYR A 21 -2.45 -1.30 -1.85
CA TYR A 21 -1.62 -2.36 -1.29
C TYR A 21 -1.01 -1.92 0.04
N LEU A 22 -1.43 -2.56 1.13
CA LEU A 22 -0.90 -2.31 2.47
C LEU A 22 0.22 -3.31 2.78
N THR A 23 1.40 -2.80 3.11
CA THR A 23 2.61 -3.58 3.48
C THR A 23 3.31 -2.95 4.70
N GLY A 24 4.22 -3.70 5.32
CA GLY A 24 4.92 -3.33 6.54
C GLY A 24 4.15 -3.71 7.81
N GLY A 25 4.82 -3.75 8.97
CA GLY A 25 4.21 -4.22 10.21
C GLY A 25 2.96 -3.44 10.66
N SER A 26 2.84 -2.17 10.25
CA SER A 26 1.65 -1.34 10.50
C SER A 26 0.43 -1.74 9.66
N ALA A 27 0.60 -2.49 8.56
CA ALA A 27 -0.49 -2.95 7.70
C ALA A 27 -1.50 -3.86 8.42
N ARG A 28 -1.10 -4.48 9.54
CA ARG A 28 -1.98 -5.28 10.39
C ARG A 28 -2.96 -4.46 11.22
N SER A 29 -2.72 -3.15 11.37
CA SER A 29 -3.53 -2.29 12.22
C SER A 29 -4.97 -2.15 11.67
N PRO A 30 -6.00 -2.62 12.40
CA PRO A 30 -7.39 -2.42 11.99
C PRO A 30 -7.77 -0.94 11.93
N LEU A 31 -7.14 -0.11 12.77
CA LEU A 31 -7.36 1.33 12.80
C LEU A 31 -6.89 1.99 11.49
N ILE A 32 -5.74 1.56 10.95
CA ILE A 32 -5.23 2.09 9.68
C ILE A 32 -6.13 1.67 8.52
N LYS A 33 -6.52 0.38 8.46
CA LYS A 33 -7.43 -0.11 7.42
C LYS A 33 -8.76 0.62 7.43
N LYS A 34 -9.35 0.83 8.61
CA LYS A 34 -10.60 1.57 8.76
C LYS A 34 -10.47 3.02 8.31
N ALA A 35 -9.43 3.72 8.76
CA ALA A 35 -9.21 5.11 8.39
C ALA A 35 -9.00 5.29 6.88
N LEU A 36 -8.28 4.36 6.23
CA LEU A 36 -8.11 4.37 4.77
C LEU A 36 -9.42 4.10 4.03
N ALA A 37 -10.22 3.14 4.50
CA ALA A 37 -11.52 2.84 3.89
C ALA A 37 -12.53 4.01 4.04
N GLU A 38 -12.44 4.77 5.14
CA GLU A 38 -13.24 5.99 5.34
C GLU A 38 -12.77 7.14 4.44
N GLN A 39 -11.46 7.32 4.26
CA GLN A 39 -10.90 8.38 3.40
C GLN A 39 -11.08 8.07 1.90
N LEU A 40 -11.01 6.80 1.51
CA LEU A 40 -11.06 6.33 0.12
C LEU A 40 -12.16 5.26 -0.04
N PRO A 41 -13.45 5.67 0.05
CA PRO A 41 -14.56 4.74 -0.01
C PRO A 41 -14.65 4.05 -1.37
N GLY A 42 -14.85 2.73 -1.34
CA GLY A 42 -15.00 1.89 -2.53
C GLY A 42 -13.69 1.41 -3.16
N ILE A 43 -12.52 1.88 -2.70
CA ILE A 43 -11.23 1.40 -3.18
C ILE A 43 -10.84 0.14 -2.40
N PRO A 44 -10.66 -1.02 -3.05
CA PRO A 44 -10.27 -2.25 -2.38
C PRO A 44 -8.89 -2.11 -1.72
N ILE A 45 -8.79 -2.61 -0.49
CA ILE A 45 -7.54 -2.70 0.24
C ILE A 45 -7.03 -4.14 0.15
N ALA A 46 -5.99 -4.34 -0.66
CA ALA A 46 -5.33 -5.62 -0.80
C ALA A 46 -4.31 -5.83 0.34
N GLY A 47 -4.40 -6.98 1.00
CA GLY A 47 -3.40 -7.44 1.97
C GLY A 47 -2.35 -8.33 1.32
N GLY A 48 -1.10 -8.21 1.76
CA GLY A 48 -0.01 -9.09 1.38
C GLY A 48 0.73 -9.64 2.60
N ASP A 49 1.91 -10.24 2.37
CA ASP A 49 2.84 -10.53 3.46
C ASP A 49 3.35 -9.20 4.06
N ASP A 50 2.87 -8.89 5.26
CA ASP A 50 3.15 -7.63 5.98
C ASP A 50 4.64 -7.42 6.29
N PHE A 51 5.51 -8.41 6.09
CA PHE A 51 6.95 -8.30 6.31
C PHE A 51 7.80 -8.72 5.12
N GLY A 52 7.47 -9.83 4.47
CA GLY A 52 8.28 -10.38 3.39
C GLY A 52 8.00 -9.81 2.00
N SER A 53 6.91 -9.06 1.80
CA SER A 53 6.50 -8.64 0.44
C SER A 53 7.53 -7.78 -0.29
N VAL A 54 8.18 -6.84 0.39
CA VAL A 54 9.24 -6.01 -0.21
C VAL A 54 10.47 -6.84 -0.56
N THR A 55 10.95 -7.66 0.38
CA THR A 55 12.12 -8.53 0.16
C THR A 55 11.87 -9.53 -0.97
N ALA A 56 10.68 -10.14 -1.00
CA ALA A 56 10.28 -11.06 -2.06
C ALA A 56 10.22 -10.36 -3.43
N GLY A 57 9.71 -9.12 -3.49
CA GLY A 57 9.69 -8.31 -4.71
C GLY A 57 11.10 -8.03 -5.24
N LEU A 58 12.02 -7.61 -4.36
CA LEU A 58 13.41 -7.35 -4.72
C LEU A 58 14.14 -8.62 -5.19
N ALA A 59 13.94 -9.75 -4.52
CA ALA A 59 14.52 -11.03 -4.93
C ALA A 59 13.99 -11.47 -6.31
N ARG A 60 12.68 -11.36 -6.55
CA ARG A 60 12.09 -11.65 -7.87
C ARG A 60 12.62 -10.71 -8.96
N TRP A 61 12.85 -9.45 -8.65
CA TRP A 61 13.44 -8.51 -9.61
C TRP A 61 14.88 -8.86 -9.94
N ALA A 62 15.68 -9.25 -8.94
CA ALA A 62 17.06 -9.71 -9.17
C ALA A 62 17.13 -10.90 -10.13
N GLU A 63 16.19 -11.85 -10.03
CA GLU A 63 16.07 -12.97 -10.97
C GLU A 63 15.79 -12.53 -12.42
N VAL A 64 15.14 -11.38 -12.63
CA VAL A 64 14.92 -10.81 -13.98
C VAL A 64 16.17 -10.09 -14.50
N VAL A 65 16.94 -9.47 -13.61
CA VAL A 65 18.10 -8.64 -13.98
C VAL A 65 19.38 -9.45 -14.14
N PHE A 66 19.53 -10.56 -13.41
CA PHE A 66 20.80 -11.31 -13.31
C PHE A 66 20.76 -12.77 -13.79
N ARG A 67 19.65 -13.23 -14.37
CA ARG A 67 19.58 -14.47 -15.16
C ARG A 67 19.40 -14.15 -16.64
#